data_AF-A0A3B9I563-F1
#
_entry.id   AF-A0A3B9I563-F1
#
_cell.length_a   1.000
_cell.length_b   1.000
_cell.length_c   1.000
_cell.angle_alpha   90.00
_cell.angle_beta   90.00
_cell.angle_gamma   90.00
#
_symmetry.space_group_name_H-M   'P 1'
#
loop_
_entity.id
_entity.type
_entity.pdbx_description
1 polymer ?
#
loop_
_entity_poly.entity_id
_entity_poly.type
_entity_poly.pdbx_seq_one_letter_code
_entity_poly.pdbx_strand_id
1 'polypeptide(L)'
;MGQSKPSDLDRLIDKTCYNAIQDALSQFIEDRPGELELSGVSNFVEEPEGAALIEMELIRCSNVVMDDDEINFDAIVSCEIEIEETVRRNRESDGVRQWFNVHCRAVLDGTLKSFRIMQIEVYSR
;
A
#
# COMPACT_ATOMS: atom_id res chain seq x y z
N MET A 1 24.22 -17.90 11.36
CA MET A 1 22.82 -17.52 11.12
C MET A 1 22.77 -16.99 9.71
N GLY A 2 22.18 -17.76 8.80
CA GLY A 2 22.16 -17.42 7.37
C GLY A 2 21.27 -16.21 7.16
N GLN A 3 21.87 -15.05 6.90
CA GLN A 3 21.17 -13.97 6.22
C GLN A 3 20.97 -14.47 4.79
N SER A 4 19.79 -15.01 4.49
CA SER A 4 19.35 -15.16 3.11
C SER A 4 19.45 -13.77 2.49
N LYS A 5 20.36 -13.60 1.53
CA LYS A 5 20.44 -12.39 0.72
C LYS A 5 19.01 -12.08 0.24
N PRO A 6 18.54 -10.83 0.31
CA PRO A 6 17.31 -10.47 -0.39
C PRO A 6 17.53 -10.90 -1.84
N SER A 7 16.71 -11.83 -2.30
CA SER A 7 16.73 -12.36 -3.66
C SER A 7 16.80 -11.16 -4.60
N ASP A 8 17.59 -11.21 -5.67
CA ASP A 8 17.68 -10.09 -6.63
C ASP A 8 16.30 -9.59 -7.11
N LEU A 9 15.32 -10.50 -7.09
CA LEU A 9 13.90 -10.23 -7.31
C LEU A 9 13.27 -9.26 -6.30
N ASP A 10 13.55 -9.41 -5.00
CA ASP A 10 12.98 -8.59 -3.93
C ASP A 10 13.45 -7.13 -4.06
N ARG A 11 14.72 -6.93 -4.43
CA ARG A 11 15.30 -5.62 -4.75
C ARG A 11 14.76 -5.01 -6.04
N LEU A 12 14.49 -5.85 -7.04
CA LEU A 12 13.93 -5.42 -8.31
C LEU A 12 12.47 -4.98 -8.14
N ILE A 13 11.71 -5.74 -7.35
CA ILE A 13 10.33 -5.41 -6.99
C ILE A 13 10.30 -4.12 -6.18
N ASP A 14 11.13 -3.99 -5.15
CA ASP A 14 11.20 -2.79 -4.30
C ASP A 14 11.38 -1.52 -5.14
N LYS A 15 12.44 -1.42 -5.96
CA LYS A 15 12.69 -0.19 -6.73
C LYS A 15 11.65 0.13 -7.80
N THR A 16 11.18 -0.88 -8.54
CA THR A 16 10.29 -0.67 -9.68
C THR A 16 8.84 -0.50 -9.24
N CYS A 17 8.43 -1.19 -8.18
CA CYS A 17 7.04 -1.22 -7.73
C CYS A 17 6.77 -0.16 -6.65
N TYR A 18 7.76 0.26 -5.85
CA TYR A 18 7.54 1.21 -4.76
C TYR A 18 6.84 2.50 -5.23
N ASN A 19 7.37 3.17 -6.26
CA ASN A 19 6.75 4.41 -6.74
C ASN A 19 5.33 4.19 -7.29
N ALA A 20 5.09 3.07 -8.00
CA ALA A 20 3.80 2.77 -8.58
C ALA A 20 2.76 2.37 -7.52
N ILE A 21 3.19 1.63 -6.49
CA ILE A 21 2.36 1.26 -5.35
C ILE A 21 2.04 2.50 -4.50
N GLN A 22 3.03 3.37 -4.26
CA GLN A 22 2.82 4.62 -3.53
C GLN A 22 1.81 5.53 -4.23
N ASP A 23 1.96 5.74 -5.53
CA ASP A 23 1.05 6.56 -6.34
C ASP A 23 -0.38 6.01 -6.32
N ALA A 24 -0.53 4.69 -6.54
CA ALA A 24 -1.83 4.05 -6.53
C ALA A 24 -2.48 4.04 -5.14
N LEU A 25 -1.71 3.86 -4.06
CA LEU A 25 -2.22 3.93 -2.69
C LEU A 25 -2.60 5.35 -2.30
N SER A 26 -1.78 6.35 -2.65
CA SER A 26 -2.13 7.76 -2.42
C SER A 26 -3.48 8.06 -3.06
N GLN A 27 -3.64 7.71 -4.34
CA GLN A 27 -4.90 7.93 -5.04
C GLN A 27 -6.07 7.14 -4.43
N PHE A 28 -5.85 5.88 -4.03
CA PHE A 28 -6.89 5.05 -3.40
C PHE A 28 -7.34 5.63 -2.05
N ILE A 29 -6.39 6.13 -1.25
CA ILE A 29 -6.64 6.73 0.06
C ILE A 29 -7.38 8.06 -0.10
N GLU A 30 -6.93 8.90 -1.03
CA GLU A 30 -7.51 10.23 -1.29
C GLU A 30 -8.91 10.15 -1.92
N ASP A 31 -9.18 9.16 -2.80
CA ASP A 31 -10.47 9.00 -3.47
C ASP A 31 -11.56 8.48 -2.51
N ARG A 32 -11.16 7.68 -1.50
CA ARG A 32 -12.08 6.89 -0.67
C ARG A 32 -11.70 6.89 0.82
N PRO A 33 -11.57 8.05 1.48
CA PRO A 33 -11.22 8.12 2.90
C PRO A 33 -12.18 7.33 3.81
N GLY A 34 -13.47 7.30 3.46
CA GLY A 34 -14.51 6.57 4.22
C GLY A 34 -14.56 5.05 4.00
N GLU A 35 -13.98 4.51 2.92
CA GLU A 35 -13.96 3.04 2.69
C GLU A 35 -12.80 2.34 3.41
N LEU A 36 -11.88 3.11 3.98
CA LEU A 36 -10.70 2.59 4.67
C LEU A 36 -11.01 1.98 6.05
N GLU A 37 -12.30 1.90 6.45
CA GLU A 37 -12.77 1.45 7.77
C GLU A 37 -11.96 2.06 8.94
N LEU A 38 -11.51 3.31 8.78
CA LEU A 38 -10.72 4.03 9.78
C LEU A 38 -11.58 4.52 10.96
N SER A 39 -12.89 4.46 10.81
CA SER A 39 -13.88 4.77 11.84
C SER A 39 -13.75 3.77 12.99
N GLY A 40 -13.09 4.19 14.06
CA GLY A 40 -12.77 3.35 15.23
C GLY A 40 -11.27 3.11 15.47
N VAL A 41 -10.40 3.50 14.52
CA VAL A 41 -8.94 3.51 14.72
C VAL A 41 -8.48 4.86 15.26
N SER A 42 -9.12 5.95 14.81
CA SER A 42 -8.85 7.29 15.33
C SER A 42 -9.66 7.61 16.59
N ASN A 43 -9.04 8.34 17.51
CA ASN A 43 -9.70 8.86 18.71
C ASN A 43 -10.31 10.26 18.49
N PHE A 44 -9.98 10.92 17.37
CA PHE A 44 -10.32 12.33 17.11
C PHE A 44 -11.15 12.52 15.83
N VAL A 45 -11.05 11.59 14.88
CA VAL A 45 -11.76 11.64 13.61
C VAL A 45 -12.75 10.47 13.56
N GLU A 46 -14.04 10.77 13.53
CA GLU A 46 -15.12 9.76 13.48
C GLU A 46 -15.44 9.39 12.02
N GLU A 47 -15.46 10.38 11.13
CA GLU A 47 -15.76 10.29 9.71
C GLU A 47 -14.74 11.13 8.89
N PRO A 48 -13.64 10.53 8.42
CA PRO A 48 -12.60 11.27 7.70
C PRO A 48 -13.15 11.87 6.40
N GLU A 49 -13.12 13.20 6.29
CA GLU A 49 -13.48 13.94 5.07
C GLU A 49 -12.31 13.98 4.08
N GLY A 50 -11.08 13.93 4.60
CA GLY A 50 -9.86 13.84 3.82
C GLY A 50 -8.92 12.77 4.39
N ALA A 51 -8.16 12.14 3.50
CA ALA A 51 -7.08 11.24 3.87
C ALA A 51 -5.92 11.44 2.90
N ALA A 52 -4.70 11.46 3.43
CA ALA A 52 -3.48 11.61 2.65
C ALA A 52 -2.43 10.60 3.10
N LEU A 53 -1.74 9.98 2.13
CA LEU A 53 -0.61 9.10 2.41
C LEU A 53 0.60 9.95 2.84
N ILE A 54 1.05 9.77 4.08
CA ILE A 54 2.23 10.45 4.62
C ILE A 54 3.49 9.64 4.34
N GLU A 55 3.45 8.36 4.70
CA GLU A 55 4.59 7.47 4.55
C GLU A 55 4.14 6.07 4.12
N MET A 56 4.96 5.39 3.32
CA MET A 56 4.74 4.02 2.90
C MET A 56 6.00 3.19 3.12
N GLU A 57 5.84 2.06 3.79
CA GLU A 57 6.90 1.07 4.01
C GLU A 57 6.48 -0.27 3.40
N LEU A 58 7.26 -0.77 2.43
CA LEU A 58 7.07 -2.12 1.90
C LEU A 58 7.61 -3.13 2.91
N ILE A 59 6.72 -3.89 3.55
CA ILE A 59 7.10 -4.85 4.60
C ILE A 59 7.67 -6.12 3.98
N ARG A 60 6.97 -6.66 2.98
CA ARG A 60 7.37 -7.87 2.26
C ARG A 60 6.50 -8.14 1.04
N CYS A 61 7.04 -8.90 0.10
CA CYS A 61 6.25 -9.54 -0.94
C CYS A 61 5.90 -10.98 -0.53
N SER A 62 4.67 -11.41 -0.82
CA SER A 62 4.18 -12.76 -0.58
C SER A 62 3.47 -13.31 -1.80
N ASN A 63 3.05 -14.57 -1.72
CA ASN A 63 2.25 -15.23 -2.76
C ASN A 63 2.83 -15.10 -4.18
N VAL A 64 4.16 -15.19 -4.29
CA VAL A 64 4.86 -15.02 -5.57
C VAL A 64 4.61 -16.24 -6.45
N VAL A 65 3.88 -16.04 -7.54
CA VAL A 65 3.56 -17.05 -8.55
C VAL A 65 4.17 -16.59 -9.87
N MET A 66 5.03 -17.43 -10.44
CA MET A 66 5.58 -17.23 -11.78
C MET A 66 4.90 -18.19 -12.76
N ASP A 67 4.36 -17.64 -13.84
CA ASP A 67 3.78 -18.37 -14.96
C ASP A 67 4.44 -17.90 -16.24
N ASP A 68 5.31 -18.74 -16.82
CA ASP A 68 6.13 -18.39 -17.99
C ASP A 68 6.95 -17.10 -17.75
N ASP A 69 6.71 -16.04 -18.52
CA ASP A 69 7.31 -14.72 -18.33
C ASP A 69 6.52 -13.80 -17.39
N GLU A 70 5.42 -14.25 -16.79
CA GLU A 70 4.57 -13.42 -15.92
C GLU A 70 4.79 -13.72 -14.44
N ILE A 71 4.93 -12.68 -13.63
CA ILE A 71 5.05 -12.76 -12.18
C ILE A 71 3.86 -12.06 -11.52
N ASN A 72 3.17 -12.80 -10.66
CA ASN A 72 2.10 -12.31 -9.80
C ASN A 72 2.58 -12.38 -8.36
N PHE A 73 2.36 -11.34 -7.57
CA PHE A 73 2.78 -11.30 -6.18
C PHE A 73 1.93 -10.31 -5.38
N ASP A 74 1.92 -10.51 -4.08
CA ASP A 74 1.17 -9.72 -3.13
C ASP A 74 2.15 -8.87 -2.33
N ALA A 75 2.09 -7.54 -2.51
CA ALA A 75 2.94 -6.61 -1.77
C ALA A 75 2.22 -6.16 -0.50
N ILE A 76 2.73 -6.57 0.65
CA ILE A 76 2.23 -6.13 1.96
C ILE A 76 2.96 -4.85 2.31
N VAL A 77 2.20 -3.76 2.39
CA VAL A 77 2.70 -2.43 2.69
C VAL A 77 2.06 -1.91 3.97
N SER A 78 2.84 -1.17 4.73
CA SER A 78 2.38 -0.40 5.87
C SER A 78 2.36 1.07 5.48
N CYS A 79 1.19 1.69 5.56
CA CYS A 79 1.00 3.09 5.24
C CYS A 79 0.68 3.88 6.51
N GLU A 80 1.34 5.01 6.67
CA GLU A 80 0.92 6.06 7.59
C GLU A 80 0.03 7.04 6.83
N ILE A 81 -1.19 7.19 7.30
CA ILE A 81 -2.23 8.01 6.67
C ILE A 81 -2.58 9.12 7.65
N GLU A 82 -2.54 10.36 7.17
CA GLU A 82 -3.13 11.48 7.89
C GLU A 82 -4.58 11.58 7.45
N ILE A 83 -5.49 11.52 8.41
CA ILE A 83 -6.89 11.78 8.20
C ILE A 83 -7.27 13.12 8.79
N GLU A 84 -8.24 13.77 8.16
CA GLU A 84 -8.76 15.05 8.62
C GLU A 84 -10.28 15.10 8.58
N GLU A 85 -10.85 15.80 9.56
CA GLU A 85 -12.28 16.07 9.66
C GLU A 85 -12.49 17.51 10.13
N THR A 86 -13.52 18.17 9.58
CA THR A 86 -13.89 19.53 9.97
C THR A 86 -15.13 19.52 10.86
N VAL A 87 -14.93 19.39 12.17
CA VAL A 87 -16.01 19.45 13.16
C VAL A 87 -16.20 20.86 13.69
N ARG A 88 -17.38 21.45 13.46
CA ARG A 88 -17.81 22.73 14.09
C ARG A 88 -16.78 23.86 13.94
N ARG A 89 -16.15 23.97 12.76
CA ARG A 89 -15.09 24.94 12.39
C ARG A 89 -13.72 24.71 13.02
N ASN A 90 -13.54 23.61 13.75
CA ASN A 90 -12.23 23.15 14.17
C ASN A 90 -11.78 22.04 13.20
N ARG A 91 -10.56 22.14 12.67
CA ARG A 91 -9.96 21.07 11.88
C ARG A 91 -9.28 20.12 12.85
N GLU A 92 -9.73 18.88 12.89
CA GLU A 92 -9.06 17.81 13.61
C GLU A 92 -8.33 16.95 12.59
N SER A 93 -7.13 16.53 12.95
CA SER A 93 -6.34 15.61 12.14
C SER A 93 -5.70 14.58 13.03
N ASP A 94 -5.58 13.36 12.52
CA ASP A 94 -5.01 12.24 13.25
C ASP A 94 -4.18 11.37 12.32
N GLY A 95 -3.09 10.81 12.84
CA GLY A 95 -2.22 9.90 12.10
C GLY A 95 -2.59 8.47 12.41
N VAL A 96 -3.06 7.73 11.40
CA VAL A 96 -3.45 6.32 11.54
C VAL A 96 -2.54 5.43 10.71
N ARG A 97 -2.17 4.28 11.27
CA ARG A 97 -1.35 3.29 10.57
C ARG A 97 -2.24 2.19 10.01
N GLN A 98 -2.30 2.09 8.69
CA GLN A 98 -3.10 1.10 7.98
C GLN A 98 -2.22 0.22 7.10
N TRP A 99 -2.47 -1.08 7.13
CA TRP A 99 -1.76 -2.04 6.30
C TRP A 99 -2.61 -2.36 5.08
N PHE A 100 -1.98 -2.47 3.92
CA PHE A 100 -2.63 -2.83 2.67
C PHE A 100 -1.96 -4.04 2.04
N ASN A 101 -2.78 -4.85 1.39
CA ASN A 101 -2.34 -5.89 0.48
C ASN A 101 -2.54 -5.42 -0.96
N VAL A 102 -1.44 -5.28 -1.69
CA VAL A 102 -1.46 -4.82 -3.07
C VAL A 102 -1.14 -6.01 -3.99
N HIS A 103 -2.17 -6.52 -4.65
CA HIS A 103 -2.04 -7.58 -5.64
C HIS A 103 -1.42 -7.00 -6.91
N CYS A 104 -0.22 -7.46 -7.25
CA CYS A 104 0.59 -6.96 -8.34
C CYS A 104 0.82 -8.04 -9.41
N ARG A 105 0.86 -7.61 -10.67
CA ARG A 105 1.27 -8.44 -11.80
C ARG A 105 2.31 -7.71 -12.63
N ALA A 106 3.33 -8.41 -13.09
CA ALA A 106 4.34 -7.90 -14.00
C ALA A 106 4.85 -8.98 -14.95
N VAL A 107 5.60 -8.57 -15.96
CA VAL A 107 6.30 -9.45 -16.90
C VAL A 107 7.79 -9.41 -16.59
N LEU A 108 8.42 -10.56 -16.37
CA LEU A 108 9.83 -10.74 -16.05
C LEU A 108 10.61 -11.23 -17.28
N ASP A 109 10.87 -10.31 -18.21
CA ASP A 109 11.69 -10.56 -19.42
C ASP A 109 13.08 -9.89 -19.24
N GLY A 110 13.92 -10.51 -18.42
CA GLY A 110 15.24 -10.00 -17.98
C GLY A 110 15.19 -8.79 -17.03
N THR A 111 14.14 -7.97 -17.12
CA THR A 111 13.77 -6.91 -16.19
C THR A 111 12.26 -6.94 -15.94
N LEU A 112 11.82 -6.40 -14.80
CA LEU A 112 10.40 -6.21 -14.50
C LEU A 112 9.81 -5.16 -15.45
N LYS A 113 8.86 -5.57 -16.28
CA LYS A 113 8.14 -4.75 -17.27
C LYS A 113 6.63 -4.89 -17.07
N SER A 114 5.86 -3.96 -17.61
CA SER A 114 4.39 -4.02 -17.60
C SER A 114 3.80 -4.22 -16.20
N PHE A 115 4.40 -3.62 -15.17
CA PHE A 115 3.89 -3.65 -13.81
C PHE A 115 2.48 -3.06 -13.77
N ARG A 116 1.56 -3.79 -13.16
CA ARG A 116 0.17 -3.42 -12.97
C ARG A 116 -0.29 -3.83 -11.58
N ILE A 117 -1.02 -2.93 -10.95
CA ILE A 117 -1.73 -3.22 -9.72
C ILE A 117 -3.10 -3.76 -10.13
N MET A 118 -3.36 -4.99 -9.74
CA MET A 118 -4.60 -5.70 -10.04
C MET A 118 -5.68 -5.34 -9.03
N GLN A 119 -5.31 -5.24 -7.76
CA GLN A 119 -6.23 -4.96 -6.66
C GLN A 119 -5.46 -4.38 -5.46
N ILE A 120 -6.12 -3.49 -4.73
CA ILE A 120 -5.67 -2.96 -3.45
C ILE A 120 -6.74 -3.33 -2.43
N GLU A 121 -6.33 -4.00 -1.35
CA GLU A 121 -7.21 -4.38 -0.25
C GLU A 121 -6.61 -3.96 1.07
N VAL A 122 -7.48 -3.67 2.03
CA VAL A 122 -7.06 -3.48 3.42
C VAL A 122 -6.59 -4.83 3.95
N TYR A 123 -5.35 -4.87 4.47
CA TYR A 123 -4.79 -6.09 5.04
C TYR A 123 -5.44 -6.36 6.40
N SER A 124 -6.47 -7.21 6.41
CA SER A 124 -7.11 -7.72 7.62
C SER A 124 -6.46 -9.04 8.04
N ARG A 125 -5.99 -9.14 9.28
CA ARG A 125 -5.22 -10.28 9.81
C ARG A 125 -6.10 -11.46 10.23
#